data_AF-A0A800FGQ0-F1
#
_entry.id   AF-A0A800FGQ0-F1
#
_cell.length_a   1.000
_cell.length_b   1.000
_cell.length_c   1.000
_cell.angle_alpha   90.00
_cell.angle_beta   90.00
_cell.angle_gamma   90.00
#
_symmetry.space_group_name_H-M   'P 1'
#
loop_
_entity.id
_entity.type
_entity.pdbx_description
1 polymer ?
#
loop_
_entity_poly.entity_id
_entity_poly.type
_entity_poly.pdbx_seq_one_letter_code
_entity_poly.pdbx_strand_id
1 'polypeptide(L)'
;MNDIQDIAQAMVQKGKGILAADESTPTCTKRFESINVESTEENRNAYRGMLFTADGIENHISGVILFDETIRQSTLDGGVPFSEHLSTLGIIPG
;
A
#
# COMPACT_ATOMS: atom_id res chain seq x y z
N MET A 1 -9.20 15.62 -9.19
CA MET A 1 -9.03 16.24 -7.86
C MET A 1 -7.95 17.29 -8.03
N ASN A 2 -8.30 18.57 -7.93
CA ASN A 2 -7.36 19.64 -8.29
C ASN A 2 -6.98 20.52 -7.08
N ASP A 3 -7.45 20.18 -5.88
CA ASP A 3 -7.17 20.90 -4.65
C ASP A 3 -6.95 19.94 -3.48
N ILE A 4 -6.11 20.36 -2.52
CA ILE A 4 -5.75 19.62 -1.30
C ILE A 4 -7.01 19.33 -0.47
N GLN A 5 -7.99 20.23 -0.47
CA GLN A 5 -9.25 20.03 0.22
C GLN A 5 -10.03 18.82 -0.32
N ASP A 6 -10.09 18.64 -1.65
CA ASP A 6 -10.78 17.52 -2.28
C ASP A 6 -10.11 16.18 -1.91
N ILE A 7 -8.77 16.16 -1.92
CA ILE A 7 -7.97 14.98 -1.57
C ILE A 7 -8.21 14.62 -0.10
N ALA A 8 -8.14 15.60 0.81
CA ALA A 8 -8.37 15.38 2.23
C ALA A 8 -9.79 14.82 2.49
N GLN A 9 -10.80 15.35 1.80
CA GLN A 9 -12.18 14.83 1.91
C GLN A 9 -12.30 13.40 1.37
N ALA A 10 -11.64 13.09 0.26
CA ALA A 10 -11.64 11.74 -0.31
C ALA A 10 -10.93 10.72 0.61
N MET A 11 -9.88 11.14 1.33
CA MET A 11 -9.18 10.28 2.30
C MET A 11 -10.04 9.92 3.52
N VAL A 12 -11.02 10.74 3.91
CA VAL A 12 -11.84 10.54 5.13
C VAL A 12 -13.29 10.14 4.85
N GLN A 13 -13.54 9.50 3.70
CA GLN A 13 -14.87 8.99 3.36
C GLN A 13 -15.44 8.07 4.45
N LYS A 14 -16.74 8.23 4.75
CA LYS A 14 -17.41 7.42 5.78
C LYS A 14 -17.29 5.93 5.45
N GLY A 15 -16.80 5.15 6.41
CA GLY A 15 -16.61 3.71 6.26
C GLY A 15 -15.27 3.32 5.63
N LYS A 16 -14.45 4.29 5.23
CA LYS A 16 -13.09 4.06 4.74
C LYS A 16 -12.03 4.64 5.69
N GLY A 17 -10.83 4.08 5.63
CA GLY A 17 -9.67 4.52 6.40
C GLY A 17 -8.37 4.47 5.61
N ILE A 18 -7.26 4.67 6.33
CA ILE A 18 -5.92 4.68 5.77
C ILE A 18 -5.18 3.41 6.20
N LEU A 19 -4.54 2.74 5.24
CA LEU A 19 -3.57 1.68 5.51
C LEU A 19 -2.16 2.29 5.54
N ALA A 20 -1.52 2.27 6.70
CA ALA A 20 -0.12 2.65 6.84
C ALA A 20 0.78 1.45 6.47
N ALA A 21 1.28 1.43 5.25
CA ALA A 21 2.19 0.41 4.70
C ALA A 21 3.59 1.01 4.43
N ASP A 22 3.96 2.01 5.23
CA ASP A 22 5.15 2.85 5.10
C ASP A 22 6.32 2.37 5.96
N GLU A 23 6.25 1.15 6.47
CA GLU A 23 7.33 0.63 7.31
C GLU A 23 8.66 0.59 6.54
N SER A 24 9.65 1.29 7.09
CA SER A 24 11.02 1.27 6.58
C SER A 24 11.60 -0.15 6.58
N THR A 25 12.62 -0.38 5.75
CA THR A 25 13.29 -1.68 5.66
C THR A 25 13.66 -2.27 7.03
N PRO A 26 14.30 -1.54 7.98
CA PRO A 26 14.61 -2.09 9.30
C PRO A 26 13.38 -2.43 10.14
N THR A 27 12.29 -1.67 9.99
CA THR A 27 11.04 -1.91 10.72
C THR A 27 10.33 -3.15 10.17
N CYS A 28 10.27 -3.29 8.85
CA CYS A 28 9.73 -4.45 8.17
C CYS A 28 10.54 -5.72 8.48
N THR A 29 11.88 -5.61 8.50
CA THR A 29 12.78 -6.70 8.90
C THR A 29 12.43 -7.25 10.28
N LYS A 30 12.24 -6.39 11.30
CA LYS A 30 11.85 -6.84 12.65
C LYS A 30 10.53 -7.61 12.66
N ARG A 31 9.55 -7.18 11.83
CA ARG A 31 8.28 -7.90 11.68
C ARG A 31 8.49 -9.28 11.06
N PHE A 32 9.29 -9.36 9.99
CA PHE A 32 9.58 -10.63 9.31
C PHE A 32 10.39 -11.60 10.18
N GLU A 33 11.38 -11.11 10.91
CA GLU A 33 12.17 -11.91 11.85
C GLU A 33 11.27 -12.57 12.91
N SER A 34 10.25 -11.86 13.42
CA SER A 34 9.32 -12.40 14.42
C SER A 34 8.52 -13.62 13.93
N ILE A 35 8.45 -13.83 12.62
CA ILE A 35 7.75 -14.95 11.96
C ILE A 35 8.71 -15.84 11.16
N ASN A 36 10.02 -15.71 11.37
CA ASN A 36 11.08 -16.46 10.69
C ASN A 36 11.07 -16.32 9.15
N VAL A 37 10.76 -15.13 8.64
CA VAL A 37 10.84 -14.79 7.21
C VAL A 37 12.08 -13.95 6.96
N GLU A 38 12.80 -14.23 5.87
CA GLU A 38 13.96 -13.42 5.46
C GLU A 38 13.50 -12.08 4.87
N SER A 39 14.14 -10.97 5.26
CA SER A 39 13.82 -9.63 4.75
C SER A 39 14.55 -9.32 3.44
N THR A 40 14.13 -9.98 2.36
CA THR A 40 14.55 -9.66 0.99
C THR A 40 13.61 -8.61 0.38
N GLU A 41 14.08 -7.89 -0.65
CA GLU A 41 13.23 -6.96 -1.41
C GLU A 41 12.02 -7.67 -2.02
N GLU A 42 12.22 -8.88 -2.54
CA GLU A 42 11.16 -9.71 -3.10
C GLU A 42 10.09 -10.06 -2.06
N ASN A 43 10.49 -10.46 -0.85
CA ASN A 43 9.53 -10.77 0.22
C ASN A 43 8.78 -9.52 0.70
N ARG A 44 9.44 -8.37 0.76
CA ARG A 44 8.78 -7.10 1.08
C ARG A 44 7.80 -6.69 -0.01
N ASN A 45 8.17 -6.84 -1.28
CA ASN A 45 7.28 -6.60 -2.41
C ASN A 45 6.06 -7.53 -2.37
N ALA A 46 6.29 -8.84 -2.18
CA ALA A 46 5.23 -9.84 -2.08
C ALA A 46 4.27 -9.56 -0.92
N TYR A 47 4.80 -9.17 0.24
CA TYR A 47 4.00 -8.77 1.40
C TYR A 47 3.11 -7.55 1.09
N ARG A 48 3.65 -6.52 0.44
CA ARG A 48 2.87 -5.35 0.02
C ARG A 48 1.84 -5.70 -1.05
N GLY A 49 2.22 -6.53 -2.01
CA GLY A 49 1.32 -7.08 -3.02
C GLY A 49 0.12 -7.77 -2.39
N MET A 50 0.36 -8.71 -1.46
CA MET A 50 -0.69 -9.41 -0.72
C MET A 50 -1.68 -8.44 -0.04
N LEU A 51 -1.20 -7.33 0.54
CA LEU A 51 -2.07 -6.33 1.14
C LEU A 51 -2.90 -5.57 0.09
N PHE A 52 -2.28 -5.14 -1.01
CA PHE A 52 -2.91 -4.26 -2.00
C PHE A 52 -3.81 -5.01 -2.99
N THR A 53 -3.64 -6.31 -3.14
CA THR A 53 -4.48 -7.18 -3.97
C THR A 53 -5.52 -7.94 -3.16
N ALA A 54 -5.73 -7.59 -1.89
CA ALA A 54 -6.78 -8.20 -1.07
C ALA A 54 -8.17 -7.86 -1.64
N ASP A 55 -9.01 -8.88 -1.83
CA ASP A 55 -10.34 -8.71 -2.41
C ASP A 55 -11.20 -7.74 -1.59
N GLY A 56 -11.75 -6.72 -2.26
CA GLY A 56 -12.67 -5.75 -1.66
C GLY A 56 -12.01 -4.71 -0.75
N ILE A 57 -10.68 -4.57 -0.79
CA ILE A 57 -9.94 -3.55 -0.04
C ILE A 57 -10.46 -2.13 -0.29
N GLU A 58 -10.89 -1.82 -1.51
CA GLU A 58 -11.43 -0.53 -1.95
C GLU A 58 -12.70 -0.11 -1.22
N ASN A 59 -13.42 -1.06 -0.61
CA ASN A 59 -14.61 -0.77 0.17
C ASN A 59 -14.28 -0.17 1.55
N HIS A 60 -13.05 -0.35 2.03
CA HIS A 60 -12.63 -0.04 3.40
C HIS A 60 -11.42 0.89 3.46
N ILE A 61 -10.65 1.00 2.39
CA ILE A 61 -9.44 1.81 2.33
C ILE A 61 -9.64 2.91 1.29
N SER A 62 -9.36 4.15 1.69
CA SER A 62 -9.38 5.35 0.85
C SER A 62 -7.98 5.85 0.52
N GLY A 63 -6.98 5.47 1.32
CA GLY A 63 -5.59 5.82 1.07
C GLY A 63 -4.60 4.82 1.67
N VAL A 64 -3.42 4.76 1.08
CA VAL A 64 -2.31 3.93 1.54
C VAL A 64 -1.05 4.79 1.62
N ILE A 65 -0.36 4.74 2.76
CA ILE A 65 0.95 5.38 2.92
C ILE A 65 2.02 4.37 2.51
N LEU A 66 2.87 4.72 1.56
CA LEU A 66 3.89 3.88 0.96
C LEU A 66 5.29 4.32 1.42
N PHE A 67 6.19 3.36 1.58
CA PHE A 67 7.62 3.64 1.73
C PHE A 67 8.26 3.90 0.35
N ASP A 68 9.41 4.60 0.31
CA ASP A 68 10.11 4.93 -0.96
C ASP A 68 10.51 3.68 -1.77
N GLU A 69 10.77 2.55 -1.11
CA GLU A 69 10.96 1.27 -1.82
C GLU A 69 9.64 0.83 -2.48
N THR A 70 8.53 0.88 -1.75
CA THR A 70 7.22 0.36 -2.19
C THR A 70 6.60 1.20 -3.30
N ILE A 71 6.80 2.52 -3.34
CA ILE A 71 6.27 3.36 -4.43
C ILE A 71 6.92 3.02 -5.79
N ARG A 72 8.10 2.38 -5.79
CA ARG A 72 8.83 1.95 -6.99
C ARG A 72 8.58 0.48 -7.35
N GLN A 73 7.82 -0.23 -6.51
CA GLN A 73 7.50 -1.64 -6.67
C GLN A 73 6.18 -1.85 -7.43
N SER A 74 5.94 -3.12 -7.80
CA SER A 74 4.81 -3.52 -8.63
C SER A 74 4.21 -4.85 -8.17
N THR A 75 2.96 -5.08 -8.60
CA THR A 75 2.26 -6.36 -8.40
C THR A 75 3.08 -7.51 -8.98
N LEU A 76 3.13 -8.63 -8.26
CA LEU A 76 3.80 -9.84 -8.75
C LEU A 76 3.13 -10.36 -10.03
N ASP A 77 1.80 -10.26 -10.06
CA ASP A 77 0.99 -10.62 -11.21
C ASP A 77 0.86 -9.40 -12.14
N GLY A 78 1.55 -9.45 -13.28
CA GLY A 78 1.43 -8.47 -14.35
C GLY A 78 2.33 -7.24 -14.23
N GLY A 79 3.06 -7.05 -13.11
CA GLY A 79 4.05 -5.99 -12.99
C GLY A 79 3.47 -4.58 -12.98
N VAL A 80 2.22 -4.41 -12.52
CA VAL A 80 1.56 -3.10 -12.45
C VAL A 80 2.11 -2.33 -11.25
N PRO A 81 2.59 -1.08 -11.42
CA PRO A 81 3.05 -0.26 -10.30
C PRO A 81 1.98 -0.15 -9.21
N PHE A 82 2.38 -0.25 -7.93
CA PHE A 82 1.39 -0.20 -6.84
C PHE A 82 0.60 1.11 -6.81
N SER A 83 1.24 2.23 -7.16
CA SER A 83 0.58 3.53 -7.27
C SER A 83 -0.55 3.52 -8.31
N GLU A 84 -0.33 2.84 -9.45
CA GLU A 84 -1.34 2.68 -10.49
C GLU A 84 -2.45 1.74 -10.03
N HIS A 85 -2.10 0.55 -9.53
CA HIS A 85 -3.04 -0.45 -9.02
C HIS A 85 -4.00 0.15 -7.98
N LEU A 86 -3.47 0.81 -6.94
CA LEU A 86 -4.27 1.47 -5.91
C LEU A 86 -5.16 2.58 -6.49
N SER A 87 -4.64 3.38 -7.42
CA SER A 87 -5.42 4.43 -8.07
C SER A 87 -6.59 3.87 -8.88
N THR A 88 -6.43 2.72 -9.55
CA THR A 88 -7.54 2.05 -10.28
C THR A 88 -8.68 1.62 -9.36
N LEU A 89 -8.37 1.31 -8.10
CA LEU A 89 -9.32 0.96 -7.05
C LEU A 89 -9.93 2.19 -6.36
N GLY A 90 -9.55 3.40 -6.76
CA GLY A 90 -9.98 4.65 -6.10
C GLY A 90 -9.33 4.86 -4.74
N ILE A 91 -8.19 4.22 -4.49
CA ILE A 91 -7.37 4.36 -3.29
C ILE A 91 -6.26 5.35 -3.59
N ILE A 92 -6.06 6.34 -2.72
CA ILE A 92 -5.07 7.41 -2.89
C ILE A 92 -3.70 6.90 -2.39
N PRO A 93 -2.70 6.71 -3.26
CA PRO A 93 -1.34 6.41 -2.82
C PRO A 93 -0.70 7.68 -2.24
N GLY A 94 0.02 7.53 -1.13
CA GLY A 94 0.73 8.60 -0.43
C GLY A 94 2.07 8.17 0.13
#